data_AF-A0A2S3QM51-F1
#
_entry.id   AF-A0A2S3QM51-F1
#
_cell.length_a   1.000
_cell.length_b   1.000
_cell.length_c   1.000
_cell.angle_alpha   90.00
_cell.angle_beta   90.00
_cell.angle_gamma   90.00
#
_symmetry.space_group_name_H-M   'P 1'
#
loop_
_entity.id
_entity.type
_entity.pdbx_description
1 polymer ?
#
loop_
_entity_poly.entity_id
_entity_poly.type
_entity_poly.pdbx_seq_one_letter_code
_entity_poly.pdbx_strand_id
1 'polypeptide(L)' 'MTANSVNVKTPEGTITAWADGPGEPYPGITIEINGIPAAVVEWHDVYQCFVLRTYTDTGEEPLHYHRWDGTAID' A
#
# COMPACT_ATOMS: atom_id res chain seq x y z
N MET A 1 13.30 1.20 15.10
CA MET A 1 13.06 2.23 14.09
C MET A 1 11.59 2.58 14.18
N THR A 2 11.23 3.82 14.50
CA THR A 2 9.84 4.28 14.49
C THR A 2 9.37 4.30 13.04
N ALA A 3 8.33 3.52 12.70
CA ALA A 3 7.67 3.64 11.42
C ALA A 3 7.13 5.07 11.31
N ASN A 4 7.66 5.86 10.38
CA ASN A 4 7.17 7.20 10.12
C ASN A 4 5.81 7.06 9.42
N SER A 5 4.72 7.27 10.15
CA SER A 5 3.40 7.37 9.55
C SER A 5 3.07 8.82 9.20
N VAL A 6 2.43 9.01 8.04
CA VAL A 6 1.85 10.28 7.59
C VAL A 6 0.35 10.17 7.73
N ASN A 7 -0.27 11.16 8.37
CA ASN A 7 -1.71 11.19 8.60
C ASN A 7 -2.31 12.40 7.89
N VAL A 8 -3.37 12.19 7.10
CA VAL A 8 -4.14 13.23 6.41
C VAL A 8 -5.58 13.16 6.89
N LYS A 9 -6.06 14.26 7.50
CA LYS A 9 -7.47 14.37 7.89
C LYS A 9 -8.32 14.79 6.70
N THR A 10 -9.44 14.11 6.50
CA THR A 10 -10.48 14.43 5.52
C THR A 10 -11.81 14.68 6.24
N PRO A 11 -12.84 15.24 5.57
CA PRO A 11 -14.17 15.37 6.18
C PRO A 11 -14.78 14.04 6.66
N GLU A 12 -14.47 12.94 5.96
CA GLU A 12 -15.04 11.61 6.18
C GLU A 12 -14.14 10.68 7.03
N GLY A 13 -12.96 11.15 7.47
CA GLY A 13 -12.03 10.28 8.17
C GLY A 13 -10.57 10.71 8.20
N THR A 14 -9.71 9.72 8.41
CA THR A 14 -8.25 9.87 8.38
C THR A 14 -7.66 8.88 7.38
N ILE A 15 -6.80 9.38 6.50
CA ILE A 15 -5.93 8.56 5.67
C ILE A 15 -4.59 8.46 6.37
N THR A 16 -4.10 7.24 6.59
CA THR A 16 -2.81 6.98 7.20
C THR A 16 -1.94 6.23 6.20
N ALA A 17 -0.71 6.70 5.97
CA ALA A 17 0.28 5.99 5.16
C ALA A 17 1.51 5.70 6.02
N TRP A 18 2.00 4.47 6.00
CA TRP A 18 3.17 4.07 6.79
C TRP A 18 4.04 3.08 6.01
N ALA A 19 5.36 3.19 6.19
CA ALA A 19 6.29 2.27 5.57
C ALA A 19 6.26 0.92 6.30
N ASP A 20 6.15 -0.17 5.54
CA ASP A 20 6.12 -1.51 6.08
C ASP A 20 7.41 -1.80 6.86
N GLY A 21 7.27 -2.55 7.96
CA GLY A 21 8.33 -2.76 8.93
C GLY A 21 9.51 -3.59 8.38
N PRO A 22 10.69 -3.50 9.01
CA PRO A 22 11.80 -4.40 8.68
C PRO A 22 11.40 -5.85 8.93
N GLY A 23 11.51 -6.71 7.91
CA GLY A 23 11.21 -8.14 7.98
C GLY A 23 10.06 -8.61 7.08
N GLU A 24 9.31 -7.68 6.48
CA GLU A 24 8.31 -8.02 5.47
C GLU A 24 8.97 -8.52 4.18
N PRO A 25 8.38 -9.52 3.50
CA PRO A 25 8.96 -10.10 2.28
C PRO A 25 8.98 -9.11 1.11
N TYR A 26 8.13 -8.09 1.15
CA TYR A 26 8.07 -7.03 0.14
C TYR A 26 8.06 -5.67 0.85
N PRO A 27 9.15 -4.88 0.77
CA PRO A 27 9.18 -3.57 1.38
C PRO A 27 8.22 -2.63 0.61
N GLY A 28 7.42 -1.87 1.36
CA GLY A 28 6.36 -1.05 0.78
C GLY A 28 5.82 0.05 1.69
N ILE A 29 4.70 0.62 1.25
CA ILE A 29 3.89 1.56 2.01
C ILE A 29 2.47 1.02 2.05
N THR A 30 1.95 0.84 3.26
CA THR A 30 0.54 0.57 3.51
C THR A 30 -0.23 1.87 3.66
N ILE A 31 -1.38 1.96 3.01
CA ILE A 31 -2.35 3.06 3.08
C ILE A 31 -3.64 2.53 3.71
N GLU A 32 -4.04 3.16 4.80
CA GLU A 32 -5.28 2.90 5.52
C GLU A 32 -6.23 4.09 5.42
N ILE A 33 -7.53 3.80 5.39
CA ILE A 33 -8.61 4.78 5.56
C ILE A 33 -9.37 4.38 6.82
N ASN A 34 -9.40 5.27 7.81
CA ASN A 34 -10.04 5.01 9.11
C ASN A 34 -9.54 3.74 9.82
N GLY A 35 -8.26 3.40 9.62
CA GLY A 35 -7.63 2.20 10.19
C GLY A 35 -7.92 0.90 9.43
N ILE A 36 -8.57 0.98 8.26
CA ILE A 36 -8.82 -0.17 7.38
C ILE A 36 -7.84 -0.08 6.20
N PRO A 37 -7.05 -1.13 5.92
CA PRO A 37 -6.20 -1.18 4.74
C PRO A 37 -7.01 -0.92 3.47
N ALA A 38 -6.60 0.08 2.69
CA ALA A 38 -7.23 0.47 1.45
C ALA A 38 -6.33 0.17 0.25
N ALA A 39 -5.02 0.36 0.41
CA ALA A 39 -4.03 0.02 -0.61
C ALA A 39 -2.65 -0.27 -0.02
N VAL A 40 -1.86 -1.06 -0.74
CA VAL A 40 -0.44 -1.28 -0.45
C VAL A 40 0.33 -1.08 -1.75
N VAL A 41 1.39 -0.28 -1.72
CA VAL A 41 2.38 -0.20 -2.80
C VAL A 41 3.68 -0.82 -2.31
N GLU A 42 4.15 -1.86 -2.99
CA GLU A 42 5.32 -2.63 -2.57
C GLU A 42 6.26 -2.90 -3.75
N TRP A 43 7.54 -3.10 -3.43
CA TRP A 43 8.52 -3.56 -4.39
C TRP A 43 8.55 -5.08 -4.45
N HIS A 44 8.34 -5.64 -5.63
CA HIS A 44 8.36 -7.09 -5.85
C HIS A 44 9.69 -7.52 -6.50
N ASP A 45 10.61 -8.03 -5.69
CA ASP A 45 11.98 -8.36 -6.12
C ASP A 45 12.06 -9.34 -7.30
N VAL A 46 11.21 -10.37 -7.35
CA VAL A 46 11.25 -11.38 -8.44
C VAL A 46 10.92 -10.78 -9.79
N TYR A 47 9.95 -9.86 -9.84
CA TYR A 47 9.46 -9.26 -11.08
C TYR A 47 10.06 -7.88 -11.34
N GLN A 48 10.92 -7.40 -10.44
CA GLN A 48 11.61 -6.10 -10.50
C GLN A 48 10.64 -4.96 -10.84
N CYS A 49 9.54 -4.88 -10.10
CA CYS A 49 8.45 -3.94 -10.35
C CYS A 49 7.78 -3.48 -9.07
N PHE A 50 7.06 -2.36 -9.16
CA PHE A 50 6.10 -1.99 -8.12
C PHE A 50 4.79 -2.74 -8.33
N VAL A 51 4.18 -3.18 -7.24
CA VAL A 51 2.84 -3.73 -7.22
C VAL A 51 1.97 -2.84 -6.33
N LEU A 52 0.84 -2.40 -6.87
CA LEU A 52 -0.23 -1.75 -6.13
C LEU A 52 -1.34 -2.77 -5.91
N ARG A 53 -1.62 -3.07 -4.65
CA ARG A 53 -2.76 -3.87 -4.21
C ARG A 53 -3.82 -2.93 -3.65
N THR A 54 -5.07 -3.05 -4.07
CA THR A 54 -6.19 -2.30 -3.47
C THR A 54 -7.12 -3.26 -2.76
N TYR A 55 -7.74 -2.84 -1.67
CA TYR A 55 -8.58 -3.68 -0.82
C TYR A 55 -10.03 -3.23 -0.86
N THR A 56 -10.93 -4.11 -0.41
CA THR A 56 -12.33 -3.76 -0.11
C THR A 56 -12.42 -2.92 1.16
N ASP A 57 -13.63 -2.47 1.49
CA ASP A 57 -13.95 -1.76 2.74
C ASP A 57 -13.77 -2.59 4.01
N THR A 58 -13.47 -3.89 3.89
CA THR A 58 -13.11 -4.77 5.01
C THR A 58 -11.60 -4.91 5.23
N GLY A 59 -10.78 -4.63 4.21
CA GLY A 59 -9.32 -4.74 4.29
C GLY A 59 -8.76 -6.16 4.35
N GLU A 60 -9.59 -7.20 4.22
CA GLU A 60 -9.17 -8.60 4.42
C GLU A 60 -8.43 -9.18 3.20
N GLU A 61 -8.92 -8.91 1.99
CA GLU A 61 -8.39 -9.47 0.75
C GLU A 61 -8.20 -8.35 -0.30
N PRO A 62 -7.07 -8.34 -1.04
CA PRO A 62 -6.85 -7.41 -2.13
C PRO A 62 -7.75 -7.73 -3.33
N LEU A 63 -8.49 -6.72 -3.78
CA LEU A 63 -9.42 -6.76 -4.91
C LEU A 63 -8.72 -6.62 -6.27
N HIS A 64 -7.71 -5.75 -6.37
CA HIS A 64 -6.99 -5.47 -7.61
C HIS A 64 -5.48 -5.47 -7.40
N TYR A 65 -4.78 -5.88 -8.45
CA TYR A 65 -3.33 -5.88 -8.55
C TYR A 65 -2.93 -5.12 -9.80
N HIS A 66 -2.19 -4.03 -9.61
CA HIS A 66 -1.61 -3.26 -10.70
C HIS A 66 -0.09 -3.35 -10.61
N ARG A 67 0.53 -3.82 -11.70
CA ARG A 67 1.98 -3.88 -11.81
C ARG A 67 2.48 -2.64 -12.55
N TRP A 68 3.49 -1.99 -12.00
CA TRP A 68 4.26 -0.96 -12.68
C TRP A 68 5.71 -1.45 -12.84
N ASP A 69 6.02 -1.98 -14.02
CA ASP A 69 7.32 -2.54 -14.37
C ASP A 69 8.12 -1.64 -15.34
N GLY A 70 7.68 -0.40 -15.53
CA GLY A 70 8.31 0.56 -16.44
C GLY A 70 8.10 0.25 -17.93
N THR A 71 7.41 -0.83 -18.28
CA THR A 71 6.84 -1.00 -19.62
C THR A 71 5.61 -0.11 -19.72
N ALA A 72 5.49 0.63 -20.83
CA ALA A 72 4.48 1.67 -20.96
C ALA A 72 3.06 1.12 -20.72
N ILE A 73 2.24 1.90 -20.01
CA ILE A 73 0.79 1.72 -19.99
C ILE A 73 0.30 2.17 -21.37
N ASP A 74 -0.08 1.22 -22.24
CA ASP A 74 -0.85 1.52 -23.46
C ASP A 74 -2.27 2.00 -23.11
#